data_AF-A0A383UXB1-F1
#
_entry.id   AF-A0A383UXB1-F1
#
_cell.length_a   1.000
_cell.length_b   1.000
_cell.length_c   1.000
_cell.angle_alpha   90.00
_cell.angle_beta   90.00
_cell.angle_gamma   90.00
#
_symmetry.space_group_name_H-M   'P 1'
#
loop_
_entity.id
_entity.type
_entity.pdbx_description
1 polymer ?
#
loop_
_entity_poly.entity_id
_entity_poly.type
_entity_poly.pdbx_seq_one_letter_code
_entity_poly.pdbx_strand_id
1 'polypeptide(L)'
;MGQLETLTALALGRGHYEEEVVWTSEAESNGNQKYNSRGHPRNPETRKREREHIRAANEVMQVTGVVEDAATVRAKSSEDEADRQLESFIGFRLMEVGRACLYTGIWSAVGLRRRILLYRPYSTLQIRKILQSERKLHSTIHLLFSGLSTILIPHTLDYVILFFETILDHLYGSDKNQETFMPLGTRALVRRIAKWTYNYFRIQFQLFAILQQLNLIPQSRFLHTLKSFIPFQETSLVKFKPKDTNSIWQLPLTWAGALILSTAPLLAVWGYEKLKITVSALIYRRIYMRLPRPAGSSIFSGIPVDLLRAERNSADQISSYAQDSGPNISWAVNSNHPEAQSPSMGQDASDDEDDEMNHAQLISFDVEPTESADANRGPWSAELRSSNDSKQSGVTRYRVTGLTLLPTILAAERWRDIIADILVMPIEALMVRFIGRAYRINNALSVDDIFEPNLRITGFSNLMTAYTLQSAITGVIWGLITFSTNRYAIRRQKIAPRSHLLDRD
;
A
#
# COMPACT_ATOMS: atom_id res chain seq x y z
N MET A 1 -68.66 -7.15 -17.15
CA MET A 1 -68.20 -7.00 -18.55
C MET A 1 -67.02 -6.02 -18.71
N GLY A 2 -66.35 -5.54 -17.65
CA GLY A 2 -65.34 -4.46 -17.78
C GLY A 2 -63.85 -4.85 -17.79
N GLN A 3 -63.48 -6.14 -17.64
CA GLN A 3 -62.05 -6.52 -17.58
C GLN A 3 -61.38 -6.62 -18.95
N LEU A 4 -62.14 -6.94 -20.01
CA LEU A 4 -61.59 -7.15 -21.34
C LEU A 4 -61.18 -5.82 -21.98
N GLU A 5 -61.97 -4.77 -21.78
CA GLU A 5 -61.68 -3.41 -22.25
C GLU A 5 -60.39 -2.86 -21.62
N THR A 6 -60.25 -2.98 -20.30
CA THR A 6 -59.02 -2.59 -19.59
C THR A 6 -57.79 -3.38 -20.05
N LEU A 7 -57.91 -4.67 -20.33
CA LEU A 7 -56.80 -5.48 -20.83
C LEU A 7 -56.46 -5.14 -22.29
N THR A 8 -57.45 -4.77 -23.10
CA THR A 8 -57.25 -4.35 -24.49
C THR A 8 -56.59 -2.97 -24.55
N ALA A 9 -57.01 -2.05 -23.68
CA ALA A 9 -56.38 -0.73 -23.53
C ALA A 9 -54.92 -0.86 -23.09
N LEU A 10 -54.64 -1.72 -22.11
CA LEU A 10 -53.28 -1.99 -21.64
C LEU A 10 -52.41 -2.62 -22.75
N ALA A 11 -52.96 -3.56 -23.53
CA ALA A 11 -52.28 -4.18 -24.66
C ALA A 11 -51.99 -3.22 -25.83
N LEU A 12 -52.79 -2.14 -25.94
CA LEU A 12 -52.60 -1.05 -26.91
C LEU A 12 -51.71 0.08 -26.38
N GLY A 13 -51.15 -0.07 -25.18
CA GLY A 13 -50.31 0.97 -24.55
C GLY A 13 -51.07 2.18 -24.04
N ARG A 14 -52.40 2.10 -23.91
CA ARG A 14 -53.26 3.16 -23.39
C ARG A 14 -53.39 3.06 -21.87
N GLY A 15 -53.22 4.18 -21.17
CA GLY A 15 -53.26 4.23 -19.71
C GLY A 15 -54.68 4.07 -19.15
N HIS A 16 -54.78 3.53 -17.93
CA HIS A 16 -56.04 3.25 -17.22
C HIS A 16 -57.00 4.44 -17.03
N TYR A 17 -56.56 5.67 -17.33
CA TYR A 17 -57.27 6.93 -17.10
C TYR A 17 -57.66 7.67 -18.39
N GLU A 18 -57.45 7.09 -19.58
CA GLU A 18 -57.95 7.69 -20.83
C GLU A 18 -59.48 7.62 -20.97
N GLU A 19 -60.16 6.78 -20.19
CA GLU A 19 -61.62 6.57 -20.31
C GLU A 19 -62.47 7.53 -19.47
N GLU A 20 -61.93 8.18 -18.43
CA GLU A 20 -62.66 9.22 -17.70
C GLU A 20 -62.44 10.59 -18.35
N VAL A 21 -62.98 10.76 -19.55
CA VAL A 21 -63.44 12.09 -19.96
C VAL A 21 -64.70 12.35 -19.14
N VAL A 22 -64.53 12.93 -17.96
CA VAL A 22 -65.63 13.48 -17.18
C VAL A 22 -66.22 14.61 -18.02
N TRP A 23 -67.31 14.32 -18.74
CA TRP A 23 -68.16 15.33 -19.36
C TRP A 23 -68.96 16.01 -18.25
N THR A 24 -68.31 16.83 -17.43
CA THR A 24 -69.01 17.85 -16.65
C THR A 24 -69.45 18.93 -17.64
N SER A 25 -70.74 18.94 -17.95
CA SER A 25 -71.42 19.86 -18.87
C SER A 25 -71.45 21.33 -18.43
N GLU A 26 -70.50 21.78 -17.60
CA GLU A 26 -70.40 23.16 -17.11
C GLU A 26 -69.00 23.78 -17.27
N ALA A 27 -68.07 23.12 -17.97
CA ALA A 27 -66.73 23.68 -18.27
C ALA A 27 -66.58 24.17 -19.72
N GLU A 28 -67.68 24.43 -20.44
CA GLU A 28 -67.66 25.06 -21.76
C GLU A 28 -67.42 26.58 -21.65
N SER A 29 -66.18 26.98 -21.39
CA SER A 29 -65.78 28.37 -21.68
C SER A 29 -64.29 28.60 -21.90
N ASN A 30 -63.36 27.67 -21.61
CA ASN A 30 -61.92 27.94 -21.77
C ASN A 30 -61.04 26.70 -22.03
N GLY A 31 -61.54 25.74 -22.82
CA GLY A 31 -60.84 24.49 -23.12
C GLY A 31 -59.88 24.57 -24.31
N ASN A 32 -58.76 25.29 -24.20
CA ASN A 32 -57.71 25.21 -25.22
C ASN A 32 -56.99 23.85 -25.13
N GLN A 33 -57.42 22.90 -25.96
CA GLN A 33 -56.74 21.62 -26.17
C GLN A 33 -55.29 21.91 -26.59
N LYS A 34 -54.33 21.50 -25.76
CA LYS A 34 -52.91 21.72 -26.03
C LYS A 34 -52.41 20.63 -26.96
N TYR A 35 -51.63 21.00 -27.97
CA TYR A 35 -50.99 20.06 -28.89
C TYR A 35 -49.48 20.09 -28.64
N ASN A 36 -48.78 18.98 -28.83
CA ASN A 36 -47.32 19.00 -28.86
C ASN A 36 -46.83 19.62 -30.19
N SER A 37 -45.51 19.86 -30.30
CA SER A 37 -44.85 20.35 -31.50
C SER A 37 -45.10 19.49 -32.75
N ARG A 38 -45.53 18.24 -32.57
CA ARG A 38 -45.90 17.28 -33.63
C ARG A 38 -47.41 17.23 -33.93
N GLY A 39 -48.22 18.11 -33.32
CA GLY A 39 -49.66 18.20 -33.58
C GLY A 39 -50.52 17.13 -32.90
N HIS A 40 -49.98 16.37 -31.96
CA HIS A 40 -50.74 15.41 -31.16
C HIS A 40 -51.39 16.09 -29.95
N PRO A 41 -52.68 15.81 -29.69
CA PRO A 41 -53.37 16.37 -28.53
C PRO A 41 -52.73 15.85 -27.23
N ARG A 42 -52.36 16.75 -26.33
CA ARG A 42 -51.71 16.46 -25.06
C ARG A 42 -52.51 17.09 -23.93
N ASN A 43 -53.11 16.25 -23.08
CA ASN A 43 -53.77 16.71 -21.87
C ASN A 43 -52.74 16.83 -20.71
N PRO A 44 -52.49 18.04 -20.17
CA PRO A 44 -51.55 18.21 -19.06
C PRO A 44 -52.00 17.50 -17.77
N GLU A 45 -53.31 17.39 -17.53
CA GLU A 45 -53.86 16.69 -16.36
C GLU A 45 -53.61 15.19 -16.43
N THR A 46 -53.76 14.57 -17.61
CA THR A 46 -53.46 13.15 -17.80
C THR A 46 -51.97 12.86 -17.56
N ARG A 47 -51.07 13.71 -18.08
CA ARG A 47 -49.63 13.57 -17.77
C ARG A 47 -49.32 13.79 -16.29
N LYS A 48 -50.02 14.70 -15.61
CA LYS A 48 -49.83 14.91 -14.17
C LYS A 48 -50.26 13.66 -13.38
N ARG A 49 -51.42 13.08 -13.67
CA ARG A 49 -51.89 11.83 -13.04
C ARG A 49 -51.01 10.63 -13.35
N GLU A 50 -50.51 10.52 -14.58
CA GLU A 50 -49.56 9.48 -14.96
C GLU A 50 -48.25 9.59 -14.16
N ARG A 51 -47.72 10.80 -13.99
CA ARG A 51 -46.56 11.06 -13.13
C ARG A 51 -46.84 10.71 -11.66
N GLU A 52 -48.04 11.01 -11.16
CA GLU A 52 -48.46 10.66 -9.81
C GLU A 52 -48.60 9.15 -9.62
N HIS A 53 -49.16 8.43 -10.61
CA HIS A 53 -49.28 6.98 -10.58
C HIS A 53 -47.90 6.29 -10.61
N ILE A 54 -46.97 6.79 -11.43
CA ILE A 54 -45.57 6.33 -11.45
C ILE A 54 -44.89 6.61 -10.10
N ARG A 55 -45.09 7.80 -9.52
CA ARG A 55 -44.54 8.13 -8.19
C ARG A 55 -45.08 7.18 -7.12
N ALA A 56 -46.39 6.94 -7.10
CA ALA A 56 -47.03 6.04 -6.14
C ALA A 56 -46.56 4.60 -6.31
N ALA A 57 -46.40 4.11 -7.56
CA ALA A 57 -45.85 2.79 -7.82
C ALA A 57 -44.41 2.66 -7.31
N ASN A 58 -43.55 3.65 -7.58
CA ASN A 58 -42.18 3.68 -7.09
C ASN A 58 -42.10 3.78 -5.56
N GLU A 59 -42.99 4.53 -4.92
CA GLU A 59 -43.11 4.60 -3.46
C GLU A 59 -43.52 3.25 -2.86
N VAL A 60 -44.50 2.56 -3.45
CA VAL A 60 -44.87 1.19 -3.05
C VAL A 60 -43.70 0.22 -3.24
N MET A 61 -42.95 0.33 -4.33
CA MET A 61 -41.73 -0.47 -4.55
C MET A 61 -40.64 -0.19 -3.50
N GLN A 62 -40.54 1.05 -3.03
CA GLN A 62 -39.62 1.43 -1.96
C GLN A 62 -40.06 0.89 -0.60
N VAL A 63 -41.34 1.03 -0.25
CA VAL A 63 -41.91 0.52 1.01
C VAL A 63 -41.88 -1.00 1.07
N THR A 64 -42.13 -1.68 -0.06
CA THR A 64 -42.00 -3.14 -0.18
C THR A 64 -40.54 -3.62 -0.18
N GLY A 65 -39.57 -2.70 -0.22
CA GLY A 65 -38.14 -3.01 -0.16
C GLY A 65 -37.58 -3.61 -1.45
N VAL A 66 -38.32 -3.51 -2.55
CA VAL A 66 -37.86 -3.96 -3.89
C VAL A 66 -36.90 -2.93 -4.50
N VAL A 67 -37.09 -1.64 -4.20
CA VAL A 67 -36.24 -0.54 -4.66
C VAL A 67 -35.73 0.24 -3.45
N GLU A 68 -34.42 0.51 -3.40
CA GLU A 68 -33.84 1.44 -2.44
C GLU A 68 -33.72 2.81 -3.10
N ASP A 69 -33.93 3.89 -2.35
CA ASP A 69 -33.76 5.26 -2.87
C ASP A 69 -32.29 5.45 -3.28
N ALA A 70 -32.04 5.89 -4.51
CA ALA A 70 -30.69 6.05 -5.03
C ALA A 70 -29.87 7.04 -4.19
N ALA A 71 -30.50 8.04 -3.56
CA ALA A 71 -29.82 8.95 -2.64
C ALA A 71 -29.35 8.21 -1.38
N THR A 72 -30.19 7.33 -0.81
CA THR A 72 -29.83 6.51 0.35
C THR A 72 -28.78 5.45 0.02
N VAL A 73 -28.86 4.82 -1.15
CA VAL A 73 -27.87 3.85 -1.64
C VAL A 73 -26.52 4.53 -1.86
N ARG A 74 -26.52 5.71 -2.49
CA ARG A 74 -25.29 6.50 -2.70
C ARG A 74 -24.69 7.01 -1.40
N ALA A 75 -25.52 7.47 -0.46
CA ALA A 75 -25.05 7.88 0.86
C ALA A 75 -24.40 6.71 1.59
N LYS A 76 -25.07 5.55 1.61
CA LYS A 76 -24.56 4.32 2.22
C LYS A 76 -23.30 3.80 1.53
N SER A 77 -23.24 3.84 0.20
CA SER A 77 -22.03 3.43 -0.54
C SER A 77 -20.86 4.37 -0.27
N SER A 78 -21.11 5.68 -0.17
CA SER A 78 -20.08 6.68 0.16
C SER A 78 -19.56 6.52 1.59
N GLU A 79 -20.43 6.21 2.56
CA GLU A 79 -20.03 5.93 3.94
C GLU A 79 -19.23 4.62 4.02
N ASP A 80 -19.68 3.56 3.32
CA ASP A 80 -18.96 2.30 3.21
C ASP A 80 -17.56 2.48 2.59
N GLU A 81 -17.44 3.32 1.56
CA GLU A 81 -16.16 3.68 0.93
C GLU A 81 -15.26 4.45 1.88
N ALA A 82 -15.78 5.46 2.58
CA ALA A 82 -15.02 6.23 3.58
C ALA A 82 -14.49 5.30 4.69
N ASP A 83 -15.32 4.39 5.18
CA ASP A 83 -14.90 3.40 6.17
C ASP A 83 -13.84 2.42 5.61
N ARG A 84 -13.95 2.01 4.33
CA ARG A 84 -12.92 1.17 3.68
C ARG A 84 -11.59 1.91 3.58
N GLN A 85 -11.61 3.19 3.25
CA GLN A 85 -10.41 4.03 3.17
C GLN A 85 -9.75 4.17 4.54
N LEU A 86 -10.55 4.43 5.59
CA LEU A 86 -10.07 4.52 6.97
C LEU A 86 -9.43 3.20 7.43
N GLU A 87 -10.10 2.06 7.20
CA GLU A 87 -9.53 0.75 7.52
C GLU A 87 -8.24 0.44 6.78
N SER A 88 -8.17 0.85 5.52
CA SER A 88 -6.96 0.69 4.72
C SER A 88 -5.82 1.53 5.28
N PHE A 89 -6.09 2.78 5.67
CA PHE A 89 -5.11 3.66 6.31
C PHE A 89 -4.58 3.09 7.63
N ILE A 90 -5.46 2.64 8.52
CA ILE A 90 -5.05 1.97 9.76
C ILE A 90 -4.24 0.71 9.45
N GLY A 91 -4.68 -0.08 8.46
CA GLY A 91 -3.96 -1.25 7.98
C GLY A 91 -2.54 -0.91 7.53
N PHE A 92 -2.34 0.15 6.76
CA PHE A 92 -1.01 0.60 6.32
C PHE A 92 -0.11 1.00 7.48
N ARG A 93 -0.61 1.80 8.43
CA ARG A 93 0.16 2.21 9.62
C ARG A 93 0.55 1.01 10.47
N LEU A 94 -0.37 0.07 10.66
CA LEU A 94 -0.12 -1.13 11.44
C LEU A 94 0.85 -2.10 10.74
N MET A 95 0.82 -2.13 9.40
CA MET A 95 1.78 -2.91 8.61
C MET A 95 3.21 -2.39 8.82
N GLU A 96 3.39 -1.07 8.86
CA GLU A 96 4.69 -0.43 9.09
C GLU A 96 5.24 -0.73 10.49
N VAL A 97 4.41 -0.56 11.53
CA VAL A 97 4.75 -0.94 12.90
C VAL A 97 5.06 -2.43 13.00
N GLY A 98 4.25 -3.27 12.35
CA GLY A 98 4.46 -4.71 12.29
C GLY A 98 5.79 -5.09 11.63
N ARG A 99 6.16 -4.42 10.54
CA ARG A 99 7.47 -4.59 9.89
C ARG A 99 8.60 -4.21 10.83
N ALA A 100 8.54 -3.05 11.48
CA ALA A 100 9.56 -2.60 12.43
C ALA A 100 9.72 -3.58 13.60
N CYS A 101 8.61 -4.07 14.16
CA CYS A 101 8.61 -5.07 15.24
C CYS A 101 9.25 -6.39 14.78
N LEU A 102 8.92 -6.86 13.58
CA LEU A 102 9.53 -8.07 13.00
C LEU A 102 11.02 -7.90 12.75
N TYR A 103 11.45 -6.78 12.15
CA TYR A 103 12.87 -6.51 11.90
C TYR A 103 13.68 -6.44 13.20
N THR A 104 13.16 -5.73 14.21
CA THR A 104 13.82 -5.59 15.51
C THR A 104 13.91 -6.92 16.28
N GLY A 105 12.87 -7.74 16.22
CA GLY A 105 12.88 -9.07 16.86
C GLY A 105 13.88 -10.04 16.22
N ILE A 106 13.92 -10.08 14.89
CA ILE A 106 14.82 -10.97 14.12
C ILE A 106 16.29 -10.56 14.23
N TRP A 107 16.55 -9.29 14.52
CA TRP A 107 17.89 -8.68 14.52
C TRP A 107 18.94 -9.50 15.29
N SER A 108 18.56 -10.02 16.45
CA SER A 108 19.41 -10.85 17.30
C SER A 108 19.86 -12.15 16.61
N ALA A 109 18.93 -12.85 15.95
CA ALA A 109 19.20 -14.08 15.22
C ALA A 109 20.11 -13.83 14.01
N VAL A 110 19.90 -12.71 13.31
CA VAL A 110 20.77 -12.29 12.19
C VAL A 110 22.20 -12.01 12.67
N GLY A 111 22.39 -11.30 13.78
CA GLY A 111 23.71 -11.05 14.35
C GLY A 111 24.42 -12.34 14.80
N LEU A 112 23.69 -13.28 15.41
CA LEU A 112 24.22 -14.59 15.78
C LEU A 112 24.62 -15.42 14.55
N ARG A 113 23.78 -15.44 13.51
CA ARG A 113 24.05 -16.11 12.24
C ARG A 113 25.31 -15.56 11.57
N ARG A 114 25.45 -14.24 11.48
CA ARG A 114 26.65 -13.58 10.92
C ARG A 114 27.92 -13.90 11.70
N ARG A 115 27.85 -14.00 13.03
CA ARG A 115 28.99 -14.44 13.87
C ARG A 115 29.40 -15.89 13.59
N ILE A 116 28.44 -16.80 13.42
CA ILE A 116 28.72 -18.20 13.05
C ILE A 116 29.40 -18.27 11.67
N LEU A 117 29.01 -17.43 10.72
CA LEU A 117 29.64 -17.36 9.40
C LEU A 117 31.06 -16.77 9.43
N LEU A 118 31.36 -15.89 10.39
CA LEU A 118 32.66 -15.22 10.50
C LEU A 118 33.70 -16.06 11.26
N TYR A 119 33.37 -16.51 12.47
CA TYR A 119 34.33 -17.04 13.43
C TYR A 119 34.46 -18.56 13.36
N ARG A 120 35.69 -19.05 13.19
CA ARG A 120 36.03 -20.49 13.22
C ARG A 120 35.54 -21.21 14.49
N PRO A 121 35.75 -20.70 15.72
CA PRO A 121 35.32 -21.41 16.93
C PRO A 121 33.79 -21.57 17.04
N TYR A 122 33.00 -20.71 16.39
CA TYR A 122 31.54 -20.78 16.41
C TYR A 122 31.00 -21.89 15.51
N SER A 123 31.82 -22.44 14.62
CA SER A 123 31.43 -23.57 13.77
C SER A 123 31.51 -24.92 14.47
N THR A 124 32.38 -25.06 15.49
CA THR A 124 32.63 -26.32 16.20
C THR A 124 31.89 -26.40 17.53
N LEU A 125 31.65 -25.26 18.19
CA LEU A 125 30.94 -25.20 19.46
C LEU A 125 29.43 -25.35 19.26
N GLN A 126 28.75 -26.05 20.17
CA GLN A 126 27.28 -26.08 20.21
C GLN A 126 26.72 -24.69 20.58
N ILE A 127 25.54 -24.35 20.05
CA ILE A 127 24.92 -23.02 20.23
C ILE A 127 24.76 -22.61 21.70
N ARG A 128 24.46 -23.56 22.59
CA ARG A 128 24.32 -23.28 24.03
C ARG A 128 25.63 -22.83 24.65
N LYS A 129 26.74 -23.44 24.24
CA LYS A 129 28.09 -23.06 24.71
C LYS A 129 28.48 -21.70 24.16
N ILE A 130 28.13 -21.41 22.90
CA ILE A 130 28.33 -20.08 22.28
C ILE A 130 27.58 -18.99 23.06
N LEU A 131 26.31 -19.21 23.37
CA LEU A 131 25.51 -18.25 24.14
C LEU A 131 26.05 -18.08 25.57
N GLN A 132 26.51 -19.15 26.20
CA GLN A 132 27.12 -19.10 27.53
C GLN A 132 28.45 -18.36 27.53
N SER A 133 29.32 -18.58 26.53
CA SER A 133 30.60 -17.88 26.42
C SER A 133 30.39 -16.39 26.13
N GLU A 134 29.46 -16.07 25.23
CA GLU A 134 29.13 -14.68 24.91
C GLU A 134 28.48 -13.96 26.10
N ARG A 135 27.62 -14.64 26.87
CA ARG A 135 27.02 -14.05 28.09
C ARG A 135 28.06 -13.77 29.19
N LYS A 136 29.18 -14.51 29.20
CA LYS A 136 30.28 -14.26 30.15
C LYS A 136 31.15 -13.09 29.72
N LEU A 137 31.33 -12.88 28.42
CA LEU A 137 32.16 -11.82 27.86
C LEU A 137 31.39 -10.50 27.66
N HIS A 138 30.12 -10.59 27.30
CA HIS A 138 29.25 -9.46 26.94
C HIS A 138 27.88 -9.56 27.63
N SER A 139 27.21 -8.43 27.78
CA SER A 139 25.84 -8.38 28.32
C SER A 139 24.84 -9.10 27.39
N THR A 140 23.75 -9.65 27.94
CA THR A 140 22.67 -10.25 27.15
C THR A 140 21.99 -9.23 26.23
N ILE A 141 21.87 -7.98 26.68
CA ILE A 141 21.35 -6.87 25.89
C ILE A 141 22.24 -6.60 24.68
N HIS A 142 23.56 -6.77 24.85
CA HIS A 142 24.51 -6.64 23.75
C HIS A 142 24.32 -7.72 22.70
N LEU A 143 24.12 -8.96 23.13
CA LEU A 143 23.87 -10.06 22.21
C LEU A 143 22.59 -9.86 21.37
N LEU A 144 21.55 -9.26 21.96
CA LEU A 144 20.24 -9.08 21.32
C LEU A 144 20.16 -7.82 20.44
N PHE A 145 20.77 -6.71 20.88
CA PHE A 145 20.53 -5.38 20.30
C PHE A 145 21.77 -4.73 19.68
N SER A 146 22.90 -5.44 19.55
CA SER A 146 24.09 -4.88 18.92
C SER A 146 23.83 -4.45 17.48
N GLY A 147 24.11 -3.19 17.13
CA GLY A 147 23.84 -2.64 15.79
C GLY A 147 22.40 -2.19 15.53
N LEU A 148 21.45 -2.41 16.46
CA LEU A 148 20.03 -2.12 16.20
C LEU A 148 19.78 -0.62 16.02
N SER A 149 20.33 0.21 16.91
CA SER A 149 20.14 1.67 16.82
C SER A 149 20.66 2.20 15.50
N THR A 150 21.81 1.69 15.03
CA THR A 150 22.42 2.17 13.80
C THR A 150 21.64 1.77 12.56
N ILE A 151 21.01 0.59 12.52
CA ILE A 151 20.16 0.24 11.38
C ILE A 151 18.81 0.98 11.39
N LEU A 152 18.29 1.31 12.57
CA LEU A 152 17.02 2.03 12.69
C LEU A 152 17.13 3.49 12.23
N ILE A 153 18.31 4.10 12.37
CA ILE A 153 18.52 5.51 11.96
C ILE A 153 18.22 5.72 10.47
N PRO A 154 18.83 4.98 9.52
CA PRO A 154 18.45 5.04 8.11
C PRO A 154 16.94 4.85 7.89
N HIS A 155 16.32 3.90 8.57
CA HIS A 155 14.87 3.67 8.46
C HIS A 155 14.04 4.85 8.96
N THR A 156 14.48 5.56 10.00
CA THR A 156 13.80 6.81 10.41
C THR A 156 14.08 7.96 9.44
N LEU A 157 15.26 7.94 8.81
CA LEU A 157 15.72 8.99 7.90
C LEU A 157 15.01 8.89 6.54
N ASP A 158 14.63 7.69 6.10
CA ASP A 158 13.72 7.43 4.98
C ASP A 158 12.46 8.32 5.07
N TYR A 159 11.73 8.28 6.20
CA TYR A 159 10.54 9.12 6.40
C TYR A 159 10.87 10.61 6.41
N VAL A 160 12.03 10.99 6.93
CA VAL A 160 12.47 12.39 6.97
C VAL A 160 12.74 12.87 5.55
N ILE A 161 13.37 12.06 4.69
CA ILE A 161 13.60 12.40 3.28
C ILE A 161 12.29 12.49 2.54
N LEU A 162 11.39 11.52 2.69
CA LEU A 162 10.07 11.59 2.07
C LEU A 162 9.32 12.85 2.51
N PHE A 163 9.38 13.18 3.81
CA PHE A 163 8.81 14.43 4.33
C PHE A 163 9.46 15.66 3.69
N PHE A 164 10.79 15.70 3.57
CA PHE A 164 11.48 16.79 2.88
C PHE A 164 11.13 16.85 1.39
N GLU A 165 10.98 15.73 0.69
CA GLU A 165 10.54 15.69 -0.70
C GLU A 165 9.12 16.22 -0.83
N THR A 166 8.20 15.85 0.08
CA THR A 166 6.84 16.40 0.09
C THR A 166 6.80 17.89 0.41
N ILE A 167 7.63 18.38 1.33
CA ILE A 167 7.76 19.82 1.60
C ILE A 167 8.32 20.54 0.40
N LEU A 168 9.37 20.00 -0.23
CA LEU A 168 9.94 20.59 -1.44
C LEU A 168 8.92 20.61 -2.58
N ASP A 169 8.15 19.55 -2.75
CA ASP A 169 7.10 19.49 -3.76
C ASP A 169 5.92 20.40 -3.40
N HIS A 170 5.62 20.66 -2.12
CA HIS A 170 4.59 21.61 -1.71
C HIS A 170 5.05 23.07 -1.87
N LEU A 171 6.25 23.39 -1.42
CA LEU A 171 6.84 24.73 -1.50
C LEU A 171 7.14 25.14 -2.95
N TYR A 172 7.45 24.19 -3.84
CA TYR A 172 7.88 24.48 -5.21
C TYR A 172 6.99 23.89 -6.30
N GLY A 173 5.98 23.07 -5.97
CA GLY A 173 5.16 22.34 -6.95
C GLY A 173 3.75 22.90 -7.18
N SER A 174 3.40 24.03 -6.56
CA SER A 174 2.02 24.53 -6.60
C SER A 174 1.73 25.59 -7.66
N ASP A 175 2.68 25.98 -8.52
CA ASP A 175 2.33 26.94 -9.57
C ASP A 175 3.02 26.65 -10.91
N LYS A 176 2.23 26.18 -11.88
CA LYS A 176 2.64 26.12 -13.30
C LYS A 176 2.77 27.52 -13.91
N ASN A 177 2.28 28.55 -13.23
CA ASN A 177 2.15 29.91 -13.78
C ASN A 177 3.01 30.96 -13.09
N GLN A 178 3.79 30.61 -12.05
CA GLN A 178 4.65 31.57 -11.37
C GLN A 178 6.12 31.26 -11.65
N GLU A 179 6.80 32.23 -12.26
CA GLU A 179 8.23 32.17 -12.63
C GLU A 179 9.07 31.70 -11.44
N THR A 180 9.46 30.43 -11.50
CA THR A 180 10.10 29.76 -10.38
C THR A 180 11.56 30.21 -10.28
N PHE A 181 11.99 30.58 -9.08
CA PHE A 181 13.34 31.09 -8.75
C PHE A 181 14.51 30.11 -9.03
N MET A 182 14.24 28.88 -9.46
CA MET A 182 15.26 27.87 -9.78
C MET A 182 14.99 27.16 -11.10
N PRO A 183 16.00 27.01 -11.98
CA PRO A 183 15.84 26.28 -13.23
C PRO A 183 15.56 24.79 -12.99
N LEU A 184 14.76 24.16 -13.86
CA LEU A 184 14.38 22.74 -13.79
C LEU A 184 15.58 21.78 -13.57
N GLY A 185 16.74 22.14 -14.13
CA GLY A 185 17.99 21.39 -13.98
C GLY A 185 18.55 21.36 -12.56
N THR A 186 18.45 22.45 -11.80
CA THR A 186 18.96 22.48 -10.42
C THR A 186 18.10 21.62 -9.49
N ARG A 187 16.77 21.58 -9.69
CA ARG A 187 15.87 20.68 -8.93
C ARG A 187 16.25 19.21 -9.13
N ALA A 188 16.48 18.79 -10.37
CA ALA A 188 16.89 17.43 -10.67
C ALA A 188 18.27 17.11 -10.06
N LEU A 189 19.18 18.08 -10.07
CA LEU A 189 20.52 17.95 -9.50
C LEU A 189 20.46 17.83 -7.97
N VAL A 190 19.71 18.69 -7.28
CA VAL A 190 19.50 18.65 -5.83
C VAL A 190 18.90 17.31 -5.40
N ARG A 191 17.84 16.84 -6.09
CA ARG A 191 17.23 15.54 -5.80
C ARG A 191 18.21 14.39 -5.99
N ARG A 192 19.02 14.43 -7.06
CA ARG A 192 20.08 13.43 -7.28
C ARG A 192 21.10 13.48 -6.16
N ILE A 193 21.65 14.64 -5.82
CA ILE A 193 22.64 14.78 -4.73
C ILE A 193 22.07 14.26 -3.41
N ALA A 194 20.85 14.68 -3.05
CA ALA A 194 20.19 14.23 -1.83
C ALA A 194 20.04 12.70 -1.78
N LYS A 195 19.66 12.08 -2.90
CA LYS A 195 19.58 10.61 -3.01
C LYS A 195 20.94 9.93 -2.91
N TRP A 196 21.98 10.52 -3.50
CA TRP A 196 23.36 10.01 -3.42
C TRP A 196 23.93 10.12 -2.01
N THR A 197 23.78 11.27 -1.36
CA THR A 197 24.23 11.48 0.02
C THR A 197 23.50 10.56 0.98
N TYR A 198 22.18 10.40 0.79
CA TYR A 198 21.38 9.46 1.57
C TYR A 198 21.90 8.03 1.45
N ASN A 199 22.04 7.53 0.22
CA ASN A 199 22.53 6.18 -0.02
C ASN A 199 23.93 5.96 0.58
N TYR A 200 24.80 6.96 0.50
CA TYR A 200 26.11 6.90 1.13
C TYR A 200 26.00 6.73 2.66
N PHE A 201 25.22 7.58 3.33
CA PHE A 201 25.03 7.47 4.78
C PHE A 201 24.36 6.16 5.19
N ARG A 202 23.34 5.72 4.46
CA ARG A 202 22.65 4.44 4.67
C ARG A 202 23.63 3.27 4.66
N ILE A 203 24.48 3.17 3.63
CA ILE A 203 25.46 2.08 3.51
C ILE A 203 26.50 2.15 4.63
N GLN A 204 26.94 3.35 5.03
CA GLN A 204 27.86 3.53 6.16
C GLN A 204 27.25 3.06 7.49
N PHE A 205 26.01 3.46 7.77
CA PHE A 205 25.27 3.02 8.95
C PHE A 205 25.06 1.51 8.95
N GLN A 206 24.77 0.92 7.79
CA GLN A 206 24.62 -0.52 7.64
C GLN A 206 25.94 -1.27 7.85
N LEU A 207 27.05 -0.77 7.30
CA LEU A 207 28.38 -1.33 7.55
C LEU A 207 28.71 -1.31 9.05
N PHE A 208 28.44 -0.19 9.72
CA PHE A 208 28.65 -0.07 11.16
C PHE A 208 27.76 -1.02 11.96
N ALA A 209 26.48 -1.15 11.59
CA ALA A 209 25.57 -2.11 12.20
C ALA A 209 26.07 -3.55 12.05
N ILE A 210 26.61 -3.91 10.89
CA ILE A 210 27.24 -5.22 10.65
C ILE A 210 28.47 -5.41 11.54
N LEU A 211 29.36 -4.42 11.63
CA LEU A 211 30.57 -4.51 12.46
C LEU A 211 30.24 -4.63 13.96
N GLN A 212 29.21 -3.94 14.44
CA GLN A 212 28.68 -4.10 15.79
C GLN A 212 28.10 -5.50 16.00
N GLN A 213 27.29 -6.01 15.05
CA GLN A 213 26.75 -7.39 15.12
C GLN A 213 27.84 -8.47 15.16
N LEU A 214 29.00 -8.22 14.53
CA LEU A 214 30.16 -9.11 14.52
C LEU A 214 31.04 -8.99 15.77
N ASN A 215 30.67 -8.12 16.73
CA ASN A 215 31.43 -7.80 17.93
C ASN A 215 32.85 -7.27 17.62
N LEU A 216 33.04 -6.63 16.47
CA LEU A 216 34.32 -6.00 16.10
C LEU A 216 34.42 -4.56 16.63
N ILE A 217 33.26 -3.91 16.85
CA ILE A 217 33.14 -2.57 17.42
C ILE A 217 32.29 -2.68 18.70
N PRO A 218 32.68 -2.00 19.81
CA PRO A 218 31.89 -2.00 21.03
C PRO A 218 30.54 -1.28 20.85
N GLN A 219 29.47 -1.83 21.45
CA GLN A 219 28.13 -1.25 21.41
C GLN A 219 27.93 -0.04 22.34
N SER A 220 28.87 0.24 23.26
CA SER A 220 28.75 1.34 24.23
C SER A 220 28.57 2.73 23.60
N ARG A 221 28.83 2.85 22.29
CA ARG A 221 28.61 4.06 21.51
C ARG A 221 27.38 3.88 20.63
N PHE A 222 26.27 4.51 21.01
CA PHE A 222 25.02 4.57 20.21
C PHE A 222 25.28 5.10 18.79
N LEU A 223 26.20 6.07 18.68
CA LEU A 223 26.72 6.62 17.44
C LEU A 223 28.23 6.83 17.60
N HIS A 224 28.99 6.48 16.57
CA HIS A 224 30.41 6.82 16.53
C HIS A 224 30.58 8.34 16.27
N THR A 225 31.73 8.92 16.62
CA THR A 225 32.02 10.34 16.41
C THR A 225 31.67 10.76 14.98
N LEU A 226 30.94 11.86 14.76
CA LEU A 226 30.51 12.30 13.42
C LEU A 226 31.65 12.35 12.38
N LYS A 227 32.89 12.54 12.85
CA LYS A 227 34.12 12.48 12.04
C LYS A 227 34.34 11.13 11.34
N SER A 228 33.87 10.01 11.90
CA SER A 228 34.06 8.68 11.29
C SER A 228 33.23 8.45 10.02
N PHE A 229 32.25 9.30 9.74
CA PHE A 229 31.45 9.24 8.51
C PHE A 229 32.12 9.95 7.33
N ILE A 230 33.12 10.79 7.60
CA ILE A 230 33.94 11.43 6.57
C ILE A 230 34.89 10.37 6.02
N PRO A 231 34.82 10.03 4.72
CA PRO A 231 35.64 8.97 4.16
C PRO A 231 37.13 9.37 4.25
N PHE A 232 38.00 8.36 4.36
CA PHE A 232 39.46 8.50 4.29
C PHE A 232 40.16 9.20 5.46
N GLN A 233 39.42 9.62 6.49
CA GLN A 233 40.04 10.06 7.75
C GLN A 233 40.58 8.87 8.56
N GLU A 234 41.56 9.12 9.42
CA GLU A 234 42.14 8.10 10.31
C GLU A 234 41.11 7.46 11.26
N THR A 235 40.05 8.21 11.59
CA THR A 235 38.96 7.75 12.46
C THR A 235 37.79 7.13 11.69
N SER A 236 37.85 7.12 10.35
CA SER A 236 36.80 6.59 9.50
C SER A 236 36.85 5.05 9.40
N LEU A 237 35.71 4.46 9.06
CA LEU A 237 35.61 3.02 8.79
C LEU A 237 36.39 2.62 7.52
N VAL A 238 36.53 3.57 6.59
CA VAL A 238 37.20 3.42 5.30
C VAL A 238 38.52 4.19 5.33
N LYS A 239 39.56 3.54 5.88
CA LYS A 239 40.90 4.13 5.94
C LYS A 239 41.56 4.07 4.56
N PHE A 240 42.00 5.22 4.06
CA PHE A 240 42.84 5.28 2.87
C PHE A 240 44.29 5.09 3.31
N LYS A 241 44.91 3.99 2.87
CA LYS A 241 46.34 3.72 3.09
C LYS A 241 46.99 3.47 1.74
N PRO A 242 47.45 4.52 1.04
CA PRO A 242 48.22 4.33 -0.18
C PRO A 242 49.54 3.63 0.18
N LYS A 243 49.98 2.73 -0.70
CA LYS A 243 51.30 2.10 -0.55
C LYS A 243 52.35 3.11 -0.99
N ASP A 244 53.36 3.35 -0.16
CA ASP A 244 54.48 4.23 -0.52
C ASP A 244 55.21 3.63 -1.73
N THR A 245 55.19 4.35 -2.85
CA THR A 245 55.87 3.97 -4.09
C THR A 245 56.72 5.13 -4.59
N ASN A 246 58.01 4.86 -4.84
CA ASN A 246 58.98 5.86 -5.29
C ASN A 246 58.83 6.24 -6.79
N SER A 247 57.95 5.56 -7.54
CA SER A 247 57.75 5.76 -8.98
C SER A 247 56.51 6.60 -9.26
N ILE A 248 56.71 7.77 -9.87
CA ILE A 248 55.66 8.75 -10.22
C ILE A 248 54.61 8.13 -11.16
N TRP A 249 55.02 7.24 -12.07
CA TRP A 249 54.12 6.59 -13.03
C TRP A 249 53.27 5.48 -12.43
N GLN A 250 53.68 4.92 -11.28
CA GLN A 250 52.91 3.90 -10.56
C GLN A 250 51.95 4.52 -9.53
N LEU A 251 52.16 5.79 -9.18
CA LEU A 251 51.36 6.56 -8.23
C LEU A 251 49.84 6.55 -8.54
N PRO A 252 49.36 6.80 -9.78
CA PRO A 252 47.91 6.79 -10.04
C PRO A 252 47.32 5.38 -9.90
N LEU A 253 48.06 4.34 -10.29
CA LEU A 253 47.61 2.96 -10.18
C LEU A 253 47.58 2.48 -8.73
N THR A 254 48.57 2.86 -7.92
CA THR A 254 48.62 2.53 -6.48
C THR A 254 47.54 3.28 -5.71
N TRP A 255 47.28 4.55 -6.05
CA TRP A 255 46.17 5.32 -5.51
C TRP A 255 44.81 4.73 -5.89
N ALA A 256 44.59 4.41 -7.17
CA ALA A 256 43.35 3.78 -7.63
C ALA A 256 43.13 2.42 -6.94
N GLY A 257 44.19 1.60 -6.82
CA GLY A 257 44.14 0.34 -6.08
C GLY A 257 43.80 0.53 -4.59
N ALA A 258 44.39 1.53 -3.94
CA ALA A 258 44.08 1.87 -2.54
C ALA A 258 42.65 2.40 -2.38
N LEU A 259 42.12 3.16 -3.35
CA LEU A 259 40.73 3.62 -3.36
C LEU A 259 39.77 2.44 -3.53
N ILE A 260 40.05 1.53 -4.45
CA ILE A 260 39.23 0.32 -4.65
C ILE A 260 39.25 -0.53 -3.39
N LEU A 261 40.42 -0.78 -2.80
CA LEU A 261 40.55 -1.61 -1.60
C LEU A 261 39.87 -0.99 -0.38
N SER A 262 39.95 0.34 -0.23
CA SER A 262 39.32 1.06 0.88
C SER A 262 37.79 1.10 0.73
N THR A 263 37.26 1.26 -0.48
CA THR A 263 35.81 1.27 -0.74
C THR A 263 35.20 -0.13 -0.87
N ALA A 264 36.02 -1.18 -1.03
CA ALA A 264 35.55 -2.55 -1.22
C ALA A 264 34.57 -3.07 -0.15
N PRO A 265 34.74 -2.80 1.18
CA PRO A 265 33.77 -3.23 2.18
C PRO A 265 32.38 -2.61 1.97
N LEU A 266 32.31 -1.36 1.53
CA LEU A 266 31.04 -0.70 1.21
C LEU A 266 30.40 -1.31 -0.03
N LEU A 267 31.19 -1.56 -1.07
CA LEU A 267 30.72 -2.22 -2.30
C LEU A 267 30.23 -3.65 -2.02
N ALA A 268 30.87 -4.38 -1.10
CA ALA A 268 30.45 -5.70 -0.68
C ALA A 268 29.08 -5.68 0.01
N VAL A 269 28.85 -4.72 0.92
CA VAL A 269 27.54 -4.52 1.57
C VAL A 269 26.47 -4.16 0.54
N TRP A 270 26.76 -3.19 -0.33
CA TRP A 270 25.84 -2.74 -1.36
C TRP A 270 25.47 -3.86 -2.35
N GLY A 271 26.47 -4.59 -2.85
CA GLY A 271 26.26 -5.71 -3.76
C GLY A 271 25.45 -6.85 -3.13
N TYR A 272 25.75 -7.20 -1.88
CA TYR A 272 24.97 -8.19 -1.13
C TYR A 272 23.51 -7.76 -0.95
N GLU A 273 23.27 -6.49 -0.57
CA GLU A 273 21.92 -5.97 -0.37
C GLU A 273 21.12 -5.97 -1.68
N LYS A 274 21.72 -5.51 -2.78
CA LYS A 274 21.08 -5.55 -4.10
C LYS A 274 20.74 -6.97 -4.53
N LEU A 275 21.66 -7.90 -4.33
CA LEU A 275 21.41 -9.29 -4.66
C LEU A 275 20.27 -9.88 -3.82
N LYS A 276 20.27 -9.64 -2.51
CA LYS A 276 19.20 -10.10 -1.61
C LYS A 276 17.84 -9.55 -2.05
N ILE A 277 17.77 -8.26 -2.39
CA ILE A 277 16.53 -7.63 -2.87
C ILE A 277 16.04 -8.33 -4.13
N THR A 278 16.91 -8.51 -5.13
CA THR A 278 16.56 -9.18 -6.39
C THR A 278 16.04 -10.60 -6.17
N VAL A 279 16.73 -11.38 -5.34
CA VAL A 279 16.32 -12.76 -5.00
C VAL A 279 14.98 -12.77 -4.26
N SER A 280 14.80 -11.86 -3.29
CA SER A 280 13.55 -11.75 -2.52
C SER A 280 12.36 -11.38 -3.40
N ALA A 281 12.55 -10.52 -4.41
CA ALA A 281 11.51 -10.10 -5.34
C ALA A 281 11.03 -11.26 -6.22
N LEU A 282 11.95 -12.08 -6.72
CA LEU A 282 11.63 -13.28 -7.51
C LEU A 282 10.81 -14.29 -6.71
N ILE A 283 11.10 -14.43 -5.42
CA ILE A 283 10.45 -15.41 -4.53
C ILE A 283 9.10 -14.91 -4.04
N TYR A 284 8.97 -13.60 -3.80
CA TYR A 284 7.77 -13.00 -3.21
C TYR A 284 6.50 -13.37 -3.97
N ARG A 285 6.51 -13.25 -5.31
CA ARG A 285 5.32 -13.58 -6.14
C ARG A 285 4.85 -15.01 -5.92
N ARG A 286 5.78 -15.97 -5.84
CA ARG A 286 5.46 -17.39 -5.67
C ARG A 286 4.88 -17.69 -4.29
N ILE A 287 5.48 -17.11 -3.24
CA ILE A 287 5.01 -17.29 -1.87
C ILE A 287 3.64 -16.64 -1.72
N TYR A 288 3.52 -15.38 -2.14
CA TYR A 288 2.30 -14.60 -1.99
C TYR A 288 1.09 -15.29 -2.65
N MET A 289 1.27 -15.92 -3.82
CA MET A 289 0.19 -16.66 -4.52
C MET A 289 -0.21 -17.97 -3.86
N ARG A 290 0.63 -18.54 -2.98
CA ARG A 290 0.34 -19.81 -2.28
C ARG A 290 -0.30 -19.62 -0.91
N LEU A 291 -0.25 -18.42 -0.34
CA LEU A 291 -0.88 -18.15 0.95
C LEU A 291 -2.41 -18.05 0.81
N PRO A 292 -3.17 -18.51 1.82
CA PRO A 292 -4.61 -18.31 1.85
C PRO A 292 -4.92 -16.82 1.87
N ARG A 293 -5.85 -16.39 1.00
CA ARG A 293 -6.30 -15.00 0.91
C ARG A 293 -7.80 -14.91 1.14
N PRO A 294 -8.28 -13.84 1.78
CA PRO A 294 -9.70 -13.56 1.80
C PRO A 294 -10.16 -13.28 0.37
N ALA A 295 -11.21 -13.97 -0.07
CA ALA A 295 -11.84 -13.74 -1.38
C ALA A 295 -12.80 -12.54 -1.28
N GLY A 296 -12.58 -11.50 -2.10
CA GLY A 296 -13.45 -10.32 -2.15
C GLY A 296 -13.00 -9.30 -3.19
N SER A 297 -13.74 -8.19 -3.31
CA SER A 297 -13.37 -7.07 -4.17
C SER A 297 -12.00 -6.54 -3.77
N SER A 298 -11.13 -6.29 -4.74
CA SER A 298 -9.74 -5.91 -4.46
C SER A 298 -9.66 -4.65 -3.59
N ILE A 299 -8.66 -4.56 -2.72
CA ILE A 299 -8.40 -3.38 -1.86
C ILE A 299 -8.24 -2.08 -2.67
N PHE A 300 -7.98 -2.22 -3.97
CA PHE A 300 -7.73 -1.11 -4.90
C PHE A 300 -8.92 -0.76 -5.79
N SER A 301 -10.08 -1.43 -5.66
CA SER A 301 -11.30 -1.01 -6.36
C SER A 301 -11.82 0.27 -5.70
N GLY A 302 -11.50 1.43 -6.28
CA GLY A 302 -11.86 2.75 -5.78
C GLY A 302 -10.69 3.71 -5.55
N ILE A 303 -9.44 3.25 -5.67
CA ILE A 303 -8.26 4.12 -5.67
C ILE A 303 -7.91 4.40 -7.14
N PRO A 304 -7.89 5.67 -7.61
CA PRO A 304 -7.68 6.00 -9.02
C PRO A 304 -6.38 5.35 -9.55
N VAL A 305 -6.55 4.51 -10.57
CA VAL A 305 -5.55 3.57 -11.09
C VAL A 305 -4.36 4.28 -11.76
N ASP A 306 -4.48 5.57 -12.09
CA ASP A 306 -3.38 6.35 -12.70
C ASP A 306 -2.21 6.62 -11.75
N LEU A 307 -2.43 6.59 -10.43
CA LEU A 307 -1.35 6.62 -9.43
C LEU A 307 -0.62 5.26 -9.30
N LEU A 308 -1.31 4.16 -9.60
CA LEU A 308 -0.75 2.80 -9.54
C LEU A 308 -0.13 2.35 -10.89
N ARG A 309 -0.51 2.96 -12.03
CA ARG A 309 0.04 2.64 -13.35
C ARG A 309 1.48 3.15 -13.52
N ALA A 310 1.82 4.29 -12.90
CA ALA A 310 3.19 4.76 -12.76
C ALA A 310 4.06 3.81 -11.92
N GLU A 311 3.46 3.13 -10.95
CA GLU A 311 4.13 2.13 -10.10
C GLU A 311 4.35 0.79 -10.85
N ARG A 312 3.47 0.41 -11.78
CA ARG A 312 3.60 -0.86 -12.55
C ARG A 312 4.58 -0.78 -13.73
N ASN A 313 4.67 0.37 -14.40
CA ASN A 313 5.62 0.56 -15.52
C ASN A 313 7.04 0.89 -15.06
N SER A 314 7.23 1.06 -13.75
CA SER A 314 8.54 1.15 -13.11
C SER A 314 9.15 -0.23 -12.78
N ALA A 315 8.57 -1.35 -13.27
CA ALA A 315 9.04 -2.70 -12.96
C ALA A 315 10.48 -3.01 -13.39
N ASP A 316 11.06 -2.23 -14.30
CA ASP A 316 12.49 -2.27 -14.64
C ASP A 316 13.37 -1.38 -13.73
N GLN A 317 12.78 -0.70 -12.74
CA GLN A 317 13.44 0.05 -11.66
C GLN A 317 12.98 -0.34 -10.22
N ILE A 318 12.16 -1.39 -10.06
CA ILE A 318 11.60 -1.89 -8.77
C ILE A 318 12.60 -2.76 -7.96
N SER A 319 13.88 -2.37 -7.86
CA SER A 319 14.84 -3.02 -6.94
C SER A 319 15.61 -2.04 -6.04
N SER A 320 15.14 -0.79 -5.97
CA SER A 320 15.65 0.21 -5.02
C SER A 320 14.62 0.80 -4.05
N TYR A 321 13.38 0.32 -4.07
CA TYR A 321 12.28 0.89 -3.26
C TYR A 321 11.47 -0.15 -2.45
N ALA A 322 11.98 -1.37 -2.24
CA ALA A 322 11.32 -2.34 -1.34
C ALA A 322 11.42 -1.98 0.16
N GLN A 323 11.96 -0.80 0.46
CA GLN A 323 11.95 -0.17 1.76
C GLN A 323 11.92 1.34 1.57
N ASP A 324 10.92 1.85 0.84
CA ASP A 324 10.47 3.24 0.97
C ASP A 324 9.12 3.43 0.29
N SER A 325 8.23 4.21 0.92
CA SER A 325 6.83 4.52 0.57
C SER A 325 5.76 3.74 1.36
N GLY A 326 5.43 4.29 2.55
CA GLY A 326 4.02 4.50 2.87
C GLY A 326 3.38 5.40 1.81
N PRO A 327 2.05 5.37 1.64
CA PRO A 327 1.38 6.14 0.59
C PRO A 327 1.61 7.64 0.81
N ASN A 328 2.16 8.28 -0.22
CA ASN A 328 2.25 9.72 -0.34
C ASN A 328 0.82 10.25 -0.55
N ILE A 329 0.15 10.68 0.51
CA ILE A 329 -1.11 11.42 0.43
C ILE A 329 -0.82 12.83 0.93
N SER A 330 -0.36 13.67 0.01
CA SER A 330 -0.54 15.12 0.11
C SER A 330 -2.04 15.39 0.05
N TRP A 331 -2.70 15.50 1.20
CA TRP A 331 -3.99 16.17 1.27
C TRP A 331 -3.73 17.68 1.22
N ALA A 332 -3.40 18.20 0.03
CA ALA A 332 -3.90 19.53 -0.25
C ALA A 332 -5.42 19.37 -0.27
N VAL A 333 -6.09 20.06 0.65
CA VAL A 333 -7.51 20.39 0.55
C VAL A 333 -7.67 21.11 -0.77
N ASN A 334 -7.83 20.36 -1.85
CA ASN A 334 -8.45 20.87 -3.05
C ASN A 334 -9.93 20.67 -2.79
N SER A 335 -10.51 21.69 -2.16
CA SER A 335 -11.93 21.99 -2.29
C SER A 335 -12.21 22.22 -3.77
N ASN A 336 -12.26 21.13 -4.54
CA ASN A 336 -13.05 21.08 -5.75
C ASN A 336 -14.50 21.09 -5.28
N HIS A 337 -14.96 22.30 -4.99
CA HIS A 337 -16.28 22.73 -5.39
C HIS A 337 -16.53 22.12 -6.78
N PRO A 338 -17.53 21.24 -6.98
CA PRO A 338 -18.34 21.48 -8.14
C PRO A 338 -18.93 22.86 -7.87
N GLU A 339 -18.49 23.83 -8.67
CA GLU A 339 -19.24 25.04 -8.93
C GLU A 339 -20.61 24.56 -9.40
N ALA A 340 -21.52 24.34 -8.45
CA ALA A 340 -22.93 24.35 -8.72
C ALA A 340 -23.21 25.80 -9.09
N GLN A 341 -23.06 26.10 -10.38
CA GLN A 341 -23.68 27.25 -10.99
C GLN A 341 -25.16 27.16 -10.63
N SER A 342 -25.54 27.94 -9.63
CA SER A 342 -26.92 28.37 -9.46
C SER A 342 -27.34 29.04 -10.76
N PRO A 343 -28.33 28.51 -11.52
CA PRO A 343 -28.99 29.32 -12.50
C PRO A 343 -29.84 30.30 -11.70
N SER A 344 -29.36 31.55 -11.65
CA SER A 344 -30.19 32.71 -11.40
C SER A 344 -31.48 32.56 -12.18
N MET A 345 -32.59 32.61 -11.44
CA MET A 345 -33.92 32.91 -11.96
C MET A 345 -33.81 34.05 -12.98
N GLY A 346 -34.22 33.79 -14.21
CA GLY A 346 -34.25 34.74 -15.31
C GLY A 346 -35.03 34.13 -16.46
N GLN A 347 -36.28 34.55 -16.60
CA GLN A 347 -37.14 34.30 -17.75
C GLN A 347 -36.39 34.53 -19.06
N ASP A 348 -36.38 33.53 -19.96
CA ASP A 348 -37.11 33.64 -21.23
C ASP A 348 -37.09 32.32 -22.02
N ALA A 349 -38.13 32.18 -22.85
CA ALA A 349 -38.61 30.99 -23.53
C ALA A 349 -37.64 30.33 -24.53
N SER A 350 -37.65 28.98 -24.57
CA SER A 350 -37.46 28.16 -25.77
C SER A 350 -37.74 26.68 -25.43
N ASP A 351 -38.88 26.18 -25.87
CA ASP A 351 -39.52 24.91 -25.49
C ASP A 351 -39.32 23.85 -26.59
N ASP A 352 -38.11 23.28 -26.72
CA ASP A 352 -37.78 22.36 -27.84
C ASP A 352 -36.81 21.20 -27.50
N GLU A 353 -36.81 20.66 -26.27
CA GLU A 353 -36.00 19.45 -25.93
C GLU A 353 -36.74 18.36 -25.13
N ASP A 354 -38.08 18.26 -25.26
CA ASP A 354 -38.90 17.38 -24.40
C ASP A 354 -39.31 16.03 -25.05
N ASP A 355 -38.78 15.70 -26.23
CA ASP A 355 -39.19 14.51 -27.01
C ASP A 355 -38.31 13.25 -26.82
N GLU A 356 -37.31 13.28 -25.93
CA GLU A 356 -36.38 12.15 -25.72
C GLU A 356 -36.30 11.65 -24.25
N MET A 357 -37.33 11.94 -23.43
CA MET A 357 -37.43 11.47 -22.03
C MET A 357 -38.44 10.34 -21.80
N ASN A 358 -38.92 9.70 -22.87
CA ASN A 358 -39.99 8.69 -22.85
C ASN A 358 -39.53 7.22 -22.76
N HIS A 359 -38.39 6.94 -22.13
CA HIS A 359 -38.02 5.57 -21.72
C HIS A 359 -37.68 5.49 -20.23
N ALA A 360 -38.53 6.07 -19.38
CA ALA A 360 -38.48 5.88 -17.94
C ALA A 360 -39.29 4.65 -17.53
N GLN A 361 -38.66 3.48 -17.72
CA GLN A 361 -38.88 2.16 -17.09
C GLN A 361 -40.13 2.01 -16.21
N LEU A 362 -41.27 1.67 -16.84
CA LEU A 362 -42.08 0.58 -16.30
C LEU A 362 -41.23 -0.68 -16.45
N ILE A 363 -41.17 -1.52 -15.42
CA ILE A 363 -40.42 -2.78 -15.45
C ILE A 363 -41.02 -3.68 -16.54
N SER A 364 -40.52 -3.57 -17.76
CA SER A 364 -40.65 -4.57 -18.81
C SER A 364 -39.37 -5.39 -18.79
N PHE A 365 -39.50 -6.67 -18.47
CA PHE A 365 -38.44 -7.65 -18.64
C PHE A 365 -38.15 -7.78 -20.13
N ASP A 366 -37.10 -7.11 -20.60
CA ASP A 366 -36.51 -7.38 -21.90
C ASP A 366 -35.07 -7.87 -21.67
N VAL A 367 -34.77 -8.99 -22.30
CA VAL A 367 -33.54 -9.78 -22.13
C VAL A 367 -32.70 -9.59 -23.40
N GLU A 368 -31.44 -9.19 -23.21
CA GLU A 368 -30.31 -9.09 -24.16
C GLU A 368 -30.14 -7.80 -25.01
N PRO A 369 -28.93 -7.47 -25.52
CA PRO A 369 -27.58 -7.68 -25.01
C PRO A 369 -26.78 -6.36 -24.84
N THR A 370 -25.68 -6.46 -24.11
CA THR A 370 -24.63 -5.47 -23.83
C THR A 370 -24.39 -4.35 -24.87
N GLU A 371 -24.54 -3.08 -24.48
CA GLU A 371 -23.57 -2.00 -24.79
C GLU A 371 -23.82 -0.72 -23.97
N SER A 372 -22.72 -0.20 -23.38
CA SER A 372 -22.50 1.13 -22.77
C SER A 372 -23.59 1.74 -21.87
N ALA A 373 -23.53 1.42 -20.56
CA ALA A 373 -24.17 2.21 -19.52
C ALA A 373 -23.14 3.17 -18.89
N ASP A 374 -23.26 4.48 -19.13
CA ASP A 374 -22.81 5.55 -18.23
C ASP A 374 -23.21 6.94 -18.78
N ALA A 375 -24.47 7.32 -18.57
CA ALA A 375 -24.94 8.70 -18.39
C ALA A 375 -26.46 8.65 -18.13
N ASN A 376 -26.96 9.39 -17.14
CA ASN A 376 -28.38 9.46 -16.77
C ASN A 376 -29.04 8.20 -16.18
N ARG A 377 -28.53 7.74 -15.03
CA ARG A 377 -29.41 7.05 -14.07
C ARG A 377 -30.25 8.10 -13.34
N GLY A 378 -31.57 8.07 -13.52
CA GLY A 378 -32.51 8.90 -12.75
C GLY A 378 -32.43 8.64 -11.23
N PRO A 379 -33.26 9.32 -10.42
CA PRO A 379 -33.22 9.22 -8.95
C PRO A 379 -33.57 7.84 -8.37
N TRP A 380 -33.86 6.86 -9.23
CA TRP A 380 -34.26 5.51 -8.84
C TRP A 380 -33.23 4.52 -9.38
N SER A 381 -32.54 3.81 -8.48
CA SER A 381 -31.65 2.70 -8.84
C SER A 381 -32.34 1.39 -8.51
N ALA A 382 -33.00 0.80 -9.51
CA ALA A 382 -33.55 -0.54 -9.41
C ALA A 382 -32.42 -1.58 -9.58
N GLU A 383 -31.58 -1.75 -8.55
CA GLU A 383 -30.85 -3.03 -8.43
C GLU A 383 -31.88 -4.08 -8.01
N LEU A 384 -32.49 -4.73 -9.01
CA LEU A 384 -33.38 -5.87 -8.81
C LEU A 384 -32.60 -6.95 -8.05
N ARG A 385 -32.82 -7.04 -6.74
CA ARG A 385 -32.45 -8.23 -5.99
C ARG A 385 -33.33 -9.35 -6.51
N SER A 386 -32.76 -10.23 -7.33
CA SER A 386 -33.42 -11.45 -7.75
C SER A 386 -33.93 -12.15 -6.48
N SER A 387 -35.25 -12.21 -6.31
CA SER A 387 -35.90 -13.01 -5.27
C SER A 387 -35.61 -14.51 -5.44
N ASN A 388 -34.96 -14.88 -6.55
CA ASN A 388 -34.48 -16.20 -6.88
C ASN A 388 -32.94 -16.31 -6.88
N ASP A 389 -32.22 -15.34 -6.30
CA ASP A 389 -30.82 -15.56 -5.94
C ASP A 389 -30.81 -16.71 -4.95
N SER A 390 -30.56 -17.91 -5.49
CA SER A 390 -30.39 -19.14 -4.74
C SER A 390 -29.48 -18.79 -3.59
N LYS A 391 -30.00 -18.83 -2.34
CA LYS A 391 -29.29 -18.60 -1.08
C LYS A 391 -27.79 -18.74 -1.35
N GLN A 392 -27.09 -17.62 -1.61
CA GLN A 392 -25.69 -17.68 -2.03
C GLN A 392 -25.01 -18.55 -1.01
N SER A 393 -24.59 -19.74 -1.44
CA SER A 393 -24.44 -20.89 -0.58
C SER A 393 -23.34 -20.65 0.45
N GLY A 394 -23.67 -20.09 1.61
CA GLY A 394 -22.79 -19.95 2.77
C GLY A 394 -21.40 -19.35 2.53
N VAL A 395 -21.11 -18.73 1.37
CA VAL A 395 -19.81 -18.13 1.11
C VAL A 395 -19.83 -16.77 1.81
N THR A 396 -19.45 -16.77 3.09
CA THR A 396 -19.16 -15.55 3.83
C THR A 396 -18.14 -14.74 3.05
N ARG A 397 -18.61 -13.74 2.29
CA ARG A 397 -17.77 -12.81 1.55
C ARG A 397 -17.18 -11.84 2.56
N TYR A 398 -15.93 -12.06 2.94
CA TYR A 398 -15.23 -11.19 3.86
C TYR A 398 -14.96 -9.83 3.20
N ARG A 399 -15.20 -8.74 3.93
CA ARG A 399 -14.77 -7.39 3.54
C ARG A 399 -13.25 -7.39 3.49
N VAL A 400 -12.67 -7.35 2.29
CA VAL A 400 -11.21 -7.34 2.12
C VAL A 400 -10.72 -5.91 2.34
N THR A 401 -10.20 -5.64 3.53
CA THR A 401 -9.54 -4.37 3.87
C THR A 401 -8.07 -4.58 4.22
N GLY A 402 -7.30 -3.49 4.28
CA GLY A 402 -5.88 -3.53 4.66
C GLY A 402 -5.63 -4.30 5.96
N LEU A 403 -6.53 -4.17 6.94
CA LEU A 403 -6.45 -4.90 8.23
C LEU A 403 -6.59 -6.42 8.10
N THR A 404 -7.49 -6.88 7.22
CA THR A 404 -7.72 -8.32 6.99
C THR A 404 -6.60 -8.99 6.19
N LEU A 405 -5.93 -8.23 5.32
CA LEU A 405 -4.82 -8.74 4.50
C LEU A 405 -3.46 -8.65 5.21
N LEU A 406 -3.35 -7.82 6.25
CA LEU A 406 -2.09 -7.53 6.96
C LEU A 406 -1.36 -8.80 7.45
N PRO A 407 -2.01 -9.79 8.12
CA PRO A 407 -1.35 -11.03 8.49
C PRO A 407 -0.73 -11.77 7.30
N THR A 408 -1.45 -11.85 6.19
CA THR A 408 -1.01 -12.53 4.98
C THR A 408 0.17 -11.80 4.32
N ILE A 409 0.14 -10.46 4.26
CA ILE A 409 1.24 -9.66 3.73
C ILE A 409 2.50 -9.84 4.59
N LEU A 410 2.38 -9.70 5.92
CA LEU A 410 3.52 -9.83 6.82
C LEU A 410 4.10 -11.25 6.78
N ALA A 411 3.25 -12.28 6.69
CA ALA A 411 3.71 -13.66 6.52
C ALA A 411 4.48 -13.82 5.20
N ALA A 412 3.92 -13.37 4.08
CA ALA A 412 4.55 -13.46 2.77
C ALA A 412 5.92 -12.77 2.76
N GLU A 413 6.00 -11.58 3.35
CA GLU A 413 7.22 -10.79 3.49
C GLU A 413 8.28 -11.50 4.34
N ARG A 414 7.92 -12.12 5.47
CA ARG A 414 8.93 -12.79 6.30
C ARG A 414 9.38 -14.12 5.75
N TRP A 415 8.48 -14.87 5.12
CA TRP A 415 8.85 -16.11 4.44
C TRP A 415 9.77 -15.84 3.25
N ARG A 416 9.52 -14.80 2.44
CA ARG A 416 10.46 -14.43 1.35
C ARG A 416 11.83 -14.07 1.90
N ASP A 417 11.89 -13.34 3.02
CA ASP A 417 13.16 -12.85 3.57
C ASP A 417 14.00 -14.02 4.07
N ILE A 418 13.38 -14.95 4.81
CA ILE A 418 14.06 -16.16 5.33
C ILE A 418 14.57 -17.02 4.16
N ILE A 419 13.75 -17.26 3.15
CA ILE A 419 14.16 -18.10 2.00
C ILE A 419 15.26 -17.40 1.18
N ALA A 420 15.14 -16.09 0.96
CA ALA A 420 16.18 -15.32 0.28
C ALA A 420 17.49 -15.32 1.08
N ASP A 421 17.42 -15.19 2.41
CA ASP A 421 18.60 -15.25 3.29
C ASP A 421 19.30 -16.62 3.19
N ILE A 422 18.55 -17.72 3.11
CA ILE A 422 19.11 -19.07 2.92
C ILE A 422 19.80 -19.19 1.56
N LEU A 423 19.19 -18.69 0.49
CA LEU A 423 19.73 -18.78 -0.87
C LEU A 423 20.97 -17.91 -1.07
N VAL A 424 20.98 -16.70 -0.50
CA VAL A 424 22.10 -15.75 -0.60
C VAL A 424 23.16 -15.99 0.48
N MET A 425 22.94 -16.97 1.37
CA MET A 425 23.85 -17.30 2.48
C MET A 425 25.32 -17.48 2.10
N PRO A 426 25.70 -18.16 0.99
CA PRO A 426 27.12 -18.27 0.60
C PRO A 426 27.77 -16.91 0.34
N ILE A 427 27.00 -15.98 -0.25
CA ILE A 427 27.45 -14.64 -0.59
C ILE A 427 27.47 -13.75 0.65
N GLU A 428 26.51 -13.93 1.56
CA GLU A 428 26.57 -13.30 2.88
C GLU A 428 27.81 -13.75 3.66
N ALA A 429 28.15 -15.03 3.63
CA ALA A 429 29.34 -15.56 4.27
C ALA A 429 30.61 -14.92 3.70
N LEU A 430 30.71 -14.80 2.36
CA LEU A 430 31.80 -14.12 1.69
C LEU A 430 31.87 -12.65 2.13
N MET A 431 30.75 -11.92 2.07
CA MET A 431 30.66 -10.51 2.46
C MET A 431 31.13 -10.31 3.91
N VAL A 432 30.58 -11.06 4.85
CA VAL A 432 30.92 -10.95 6.28
C VAL A 432 32.39 -11.24 6.54
N ARG A 433 32.94 -12.31 5.93
CA ARG A 433 34.36 -12.66 6.06
C ARG A 433 35.26 -11.61 5.46
N PHE A 434 34.91 -11.08 4.29
CA PHE A 434 35.64 -10.00 3.64
C PHE A 434 35.68 -8.74 4.52
N ILE A 435 34.52 -8.27 5.00
CA ILE A 435 34.40 -7.10 5.88
C ILE A 435 35.17 -7.31 7.19
N GLY A 436 34.99 -8.45 7.84
CA GLY A 436 35.65 -8.76 9.11
C GLY A 436 37.18 -8.78 9.00
N ARG A 437 37.71 -9.43 7.94
CA ARG A 437 39.16 -9.45 7.68
C ARG A 437 39.67 -8.06 7.31
N ALA A 438 39.00 -7.33 6.43
CA ALA A 438 39.40 -5.98 6.04
C ALA A 438 39.47 -5.05 7.26
N TYR A 439 38.47 -5.12 8.14
CA TYR A 439 38.45 -4.33 9.37
C TYR A 439 39.59 -4.69 10.33
N ARG A 440 39.87 -5.98 10.55
CA ARG A 440 40.95 -6.41 11.45
C ARG A 440 42.34 -6.08 10.91
N ILE A 441 42.58 -6.30 9.62
CA ILE A 441 43.84 -5.93 8.95
C ILE A 441 44.07 -4.42 9.06
N ASN A 442 43.03 -3.61 8.82
CA ASN A 442 43.12 -2.15 8.90
C ASN A 442 43.44 -1.62 10.31
N ASN A 443 43.08 -2.38 11.35
CA ASN A 443 43.33 -2.05 12.76
C ASN A 443 44.47 -2.87 13.39
N ALA A 444 45.28 -3.59 12.59
CA ALA A 444 46.40 -4.40 13.06
C ALA A 444 46.02 -5.48 14.10
N LEU A 445 44.82 -6.06 13.98
CA LEU A 445 44.34 -7.16 14.82
C LEU A 445 44.60 -8.52 14.16
N SER A 446 44.84 -9.58 14.96
CA SER A 446 44.98 -10.96 14.45
C SER A 446 43.72 -11.41 13.69
N VAL A 447 43.91 -12.26 12.67
CA VAL A 447 42.86 -12.77 11.77
C VAL A 447 42.70 -14.29 11.88
N ASP A 448 43.41 -14.93 12.81
CA ASP A 448 43.57 -16.40 12.85
C ASP A 448 42.26 -17.14 13.22
N ASP A 449 41.38 -16.48 13.95
CA ASP A 449 40.05 -16.95 14.36
C ASP A 449 38.97 -16.75 13.29
N ILE A 450 39.25 -16.03 12.19
CA ILE A 450 38.29 -15.72 11.12
C ILE A 450 38.46 -16.68 9.94
N PHE A 451 37.34 -17.07 9.31
CA PHE A 451 37.38 -17.85 8.06
C PHE A 451 37.93 -17.05 6.88
N GLU A 452 38.57 -17.76 5.94
CA GLU A 452 39.00 -17.14 4.70
C GLU A 452 37.81 -16.73 3.81
N PRO A 453 37.92 -15.65 3.02
CA PRO A 453 36.84 -15.19 2.15
C PRO A 453 36.61 -16.22 1.04
N ASN A 454 35.72 -17.16 1.30
CA ASN A 454 35.28 -18.17 0.37
C ASN A 454 33.75 -18.37 0.51
N LEU A 455 33.15 -19.03 -0.48
CA LEU A 455 31.71 -19.34 -0.50
C LEU A 455 31.36 -20.56 0.37
N ARG A 456 32.33 -21.20 1.03
CA ARG A 456 32.10 -22.44 1.78
C ARG A 456 31.37 -22.15 3.08
N ILE A 457 30.20 -22.75 3.22
CA ILE A 457 29.40 -22.69 4.44
C ILE A 457 29.96 -23.68 5.45
N THR A 458 30.19 -23.23 6.68
CA THR A 458 30.66 -24.02 7.82
C THR A 458 29.68 -23.90 8.97
N GLY A 459 29.64 -24.88 9.88
CA GLY A 459 28.74 -24.83 11.04
C GLY A 459 27.24 -24.98 10.69
N PHE A 460 26.90 -25.81 9.70
CA PHE A 460 25.52 -25.98 9.21
C PHE A 460 24.49 -26.26 10.33
N SER A 461 24.83 -27.10 11.31
CA SER A 461 23.95 -27.37 12.46
C SER A 461 23.62 -26.12 13.27
N ASN A 462 24.61 -25.25 13.51
CA ASN A 462 24.41 -24.00 14.24
C ASN A 462 23.62 -22.99 13.40
N LEU A 463 23.85 -22.95 12.07
CA LEU A 463 23.09 -22.13 11.15
C LEU A 463 21.62 -22.55 11.10
N MET A 464 21.32 -23.84 11.03
CA MET A 464 19.95 -24.35 11.12
C MET A 464 19.29 -23.99 12.45
N THR A 465 20.06 -24.01 13.53
CA THR A 465 19.54 -23.56 14.85
C THR A 465 19.27 -22.05 14.86
N ALA A 466 20.10 -21.25 14.19
CA ALA A 466 19.87 -19.80 14.06
C ALA A 466 18.62 -19.49 13.20
N TYR A 467 18.41 -20.21 12.10
CA TYR A 467 17.21 -20.05 11.26
C TYR A 467 15.95 -20.53 11.96
N THR A 468 15.99 -21.65 12.69
CA THR A 468 14.84 -22.10 13.48
C THR A 468 14.48 -21.11 14.57
N LEU A 469 15.48 -20.51 15.25
CA LEU A 469 15.26 -19.41 16.19
C LEU A 469 14.64 -18.19 15.49
N GLN A 470 15.15 -17.79 14.33
CA GLN A 470 14.59 -16.70 13.53
C GLN A 470 13.12 -16.99 13.15
N SER A 471 12.81 -18.18 12.64
CA SER A 471 11.45 -18.60 12.29
C SER A 471 10.52 -18.66 13.51
N ALA A 472 11.02 -19.07 14.68
CA ALA A 472 10.23 -19.08 15.91
C ALA A 472 9.89 -17.66 16.37
N ILE A 473 10.88 -16.75 16.39
CA ILE A 473 10.68 -15.35 16.75
C ILE A 473 9.71 -14.68 15.78
N THR A 474 9.86 -14.89 14.47
CA THR A 474 8.92 -14.34 13.48
C THR A 474 7.52 -14.89 13.67
N GLY A 475 7.36 -16.19 13.91
CA GLY A 475 6.07 -16.82 14.17
C GLY A 475 5.36 -16.23 15.38
N VAL A 476 6.10 -16.00 16.48
CA VAL A 476 5.54 -15.38 17.70
C VAL A 476 5.11 -13.94 17.44
N ILE A 477 5.98 -13.11 16.85
CA ILE A 477 5.66 -11.70 16.58
C ILE A 477 4.49 -11.58 15.60
N TRP A 478 4.50 -12.36 14.52
CA TRP A 478 3.41 -12.42 13.55
C TRP A 478 2.10 -12.87 14.20
N GLY A 479 2.14 -13.89 15.06
CA GLY A 479 0.97 -14.38 15.79
C GLY A 479 0.40 -13.32 16.74
N LEU A 480 1.24 -12.58 17.46
CA LEU A 480 0.83 -11.46 18.32
C LEU A 480 0.19 -10.33 17.53
N ILE A 481 0.77 -9.95 16.39
CA ILE A 481 0.20 -8.91 15.50
C ILE A 481 -1.16 -9.37 14.98
N THR A 482 -1.25 -10.61 14.47
CA THR A 482 -2.49 -11.18 13.93
C THR A 482 -3.58 -11.29 14.98
N PHE A 483 -3.24 -11.72 16.19
CA PHE A 483 -4.18 -11.75 17.31
C PHE A 483 -4.65 -10.35 17.68
N SER A 484 -3.73 -9.38 17.72
CA SER A 484 -4.05 -7.98 18.05
C SER A 484 -4.94 -7.34 16.99
N THR A 485 -4.66 -7.56 15.70
CA THR A 485 -5.47 -7.03 14.59
C THR A 485 -6.88 -7.63 14.60
N ASN A 486 -6.99 -8.95 14.82
CA ASN A 486 -8.28 -9.61 14.91
C ASN A 486 -9.09 -9.14 16.13
N ARG A 487 -8.44 -9.03 17.30
CA ARG A 487 -9.09 -8.50 18.51
C ARG A 487 -9.55 -7.05 18.32
N TYR A 488 -8.77 -6.24 17.63
CA TYR A 488 -9.12 -4.87 17.27
C TYR A 488 -10.35 -4.83 16.35
N ALA A 489 -10.36 -5.64 15.29
CA ALA A 489 -11.49 -5.74 14.37
C ALA A 489 -12.79 -6.16 15.07
N ILE A 490 -12.73 -7.19 15.94
CA ILE A 490 -13.89 -7.65 16.72
C ILE A 490 -14.39 -6.56 17.68
N ARG A 491 -13.49 -5.83 18.34
CA ARG A 491 -13.88 -4.72 19.24
C ARG A 491 -14.57 -3.60 18.47
N ARG A 492 -14.07 -3.25 17.28
CA ARG A 492 -14.70 -2.21 16.44
C ARG A 492 -16.11 -2.61 16.01
N GLN A 493 -16.30 -3.86 15.58
CA GLN A 493 -17.62 -4.39 15.22
C GLN A 493 -18.62 -4.35 16.39
N LYS A 494 -18.15 -4.57 17.63
CA LYS A 494 -19.00 -4.47 18.84
C LYS A 494 -19.34 -3.05 19.27
N ILE A 495 -18.55 -2.05 18.85
CA ILE A 495 -18.80 -0.62 19.12
C ILE A 495 -19.71 -0.02 18.04
N ALA A 496 -19.69 -0.57 16.83
CA ALA A 496 -20.52 -0.14 15.71
C ALA A 496 -22.03 -0.47 15.76
N PRO A 497 -22.63 -1.26 16.67
CA PRO A 497 -24.06 -1.49 16.64
C PRO A 497 -24.77 -0.46 17.53
N ARG A 498 -25.30 0.63 16.92
CA ARG A 498 -26.56 1.28 17.36
C ARG A 498 -27.04 2.50 16.57
N SER A 499 -26.39 2.97 15.51
CA SER A 499 -26.99 4.04 14.69
C SER A 499 -28.13 3.55 13.78
N HIS A 500 -28.13 2.26 13.39
CA HIS A 500 -29.16 1.72 12.48
C HIS A 500 -30.45 1.20 13.15
N LEU A 501 -30.60 1.35 14.47
CA LEU A 501 -31.81 0.93 15.20
C LEU A 501 -32.63 2.11 15.76
N LEU A 502 -32.23 3.36 15.50
CA LEU A 502 -32.94 4.56 15.98
C LEU A 502 -33.78 5.27 14.92
N ASP A 503 -33.78 4.80 13.67
CA ASP A 503 -34.64 5.34 12.58
C ASP A 503 -35.81 4.40 12.22
N ARG A 504 -36.21 3.53 13.16
CA ARG A 504 -37.26 2.53 12.90
C ARG A 504 -38.38 2.47 13.93
N ASP A 505 -38.59 3.57 14.66
CA ASP A 505 -39.79 3.80 15.49
C ASP A 505 -40.54 5.04 15.01
#